data_AF-A6HL25-F1
#
_entry.id   AF-A6HL25-F1
#
_cell.length_a   1.000
_cell.length_b   1.000
_cell.length_c   1.000
_cell.angle_alpha   90.00
_cell.angle_beta   90.00
_cell.angle_gamma   90.00
#
_symmetry.space_group_name_H-M   'P 1'
#
loop_
_entity.id
_entity.type
_entity.pdbx_description
1 polymer ?
#
loop_
_entity_poly.entity_id
_entity_poly.type
_entity_poly.pdbx_seq_one_letter_code
_entity_poly.pdbx_strand_id
1 'polypeptide(L)'
;MYSELWTKPVSQLQADFVLRDGDSGPTAELSCLASSGSPPITYRLVGNDGRVLAQQRPLHGKPANFSLPLSETSSGFQCVAENSISVDSSALILLPPAEARSELVTTLTGELPLAPTCILAGSLISIVVITSGMLNLTRL
;
A
#
# COMPACT_ATOMS: atom_id res chain seq x y z
N MET A 1 23.83 21.00 -37.84
CA MET A 1 24.08 19.88 -36.92
C MET A 1 23.83 20.40 -35.50
N TYR A 2 22.56 20.47 -35.08
CA TYR A 2 22.14 21.04 -33.77
C TYR A 2 21.25 20.08 -32.98
N SER A 3 20.97 18.87 -33.48
CA SER A 3 19.99 17.96 -32.87
C SER A 3 20.46 17.40 -31.51
N GLU A 4 21.78 17.20 -31.35
CA GLU A 4 22.42 16.68 -30.13
C GLU A 4 22.28 17.63 -28.92
N LEU A 5 21.92 18.91 -29.14
CA LEU A 5 21.82 19.93 -28.09
C LEU A 5 20.43 19.99 -27.43
N TRP A 6 19.44 19.23 -27.92
CA TRP A 6 18.05 19.28 -27.45
C TRP A 6 17.50 17.93 -26.97
N THR A 7 18.32 16.88 -27.04
CA THR A 7 18.00 15.53 -26.59
C THR A 7 18.32 15.40 -25.11
N LYS A 8 17.29 15.46 -24.26
CA LYS A 8 17.41 15.32 -22.81
C LYS A 8 17.27 13.85 -22.40
N PRO A 9 18.16 13.34 -21.53
CA PRO A 9 18.01 12.01 -20.95
C PRO A 9 16.76 11.98 -20.06
N VAL A 10 16.10 10.82 -20.03
CA VAL A 10 15.07 10.52 -19.04
C VAL A 10 15.69 10.61 -17.64
N SER A 11 15.04 11.33 -16.76
CA SER A 11 15.43 11.45 -15.36
C SER A 11 14.26 11.90 -14.50
N GLN A 12 14.40 11.75 -13.17
CA GLN A 12 13.37 12.09 -12.20
C GLN A 12 12.06 11.33 -12.47
N LEU A 13 12.18 10.04 -12.76
CA LEU A 13 11.02 9.16 -12.91
C LEU A 13 10.33 8.94 -11.56
N GLN A 14 9.09 9.39 -11.48
CA GLN A 14 8.20 9.17 -10.34
C GLN A 14 7.16 8.14 -10.73
N ALA A 15 6.87 7.24 -9.79
CA ALA A 15 5.85 6.21 -9.93
C ALA A 15 5.04 6.15 -8.65
N ASP A 16 3.73 6.23 -8.81
CA ASP A 16 2.76 6.21 -7.72
C ASP A 16 1.72 5.13 -8.01
N PHE A 17 1.10 4.59 -6.95
CA PHE A 17 0.05 3.60 -7.10
C PHE A 17 -1.05 3.78 -6.05
N VAL A 18 -2.24 3.34 -6.42
CA VAL A 18 -3.41 3.28 -5.55
C VAL A 18 -4.07 1.92 -5.74
N LEU A 19 -4.48 1.32 -4.63
CA LEU A 19 -5.28 0.09 -4.65
C LEU A 19 -6.76 0.47 -4.67
N ARG A 20 -7.51 -0.17 -5.55
CA ARG A 20 -8.97 -0.05 -5.62
C ARG A 20 -9.61 -1.41 -5.50
N ASP A 21 -10.76 -1.45 -4.85
CA ASP A 21 -11.65 -2.60 -4.90
C ASP A 21 -12.82 -2.27 -5.82
N GLY A 22 -13.14 -3.18 -6.74
CA GLY A 22 -14.19 -3.01 -7.72
C GLY A 22 -14.96 -4.31 -7.92
N ASP A 23 -16.02 -4.27 -8.73
CA ASP A 23 -16.90 -5.42 -8.93
C ASP A 23 -16.18 -6.65 -9.52
N SER A 24 -15.03 -6.44 -10.17
CA SER A 24 -14.17 -7.48 -10.74
C SER A 24 -13.01 -7.90 -9.82
N GLY A 25 -13.02 -7.43 -8.57
CA GLY A 25 -11.98 -7.64 -7.57
C GLY A 25 -10.97 -6.49 -7.48
N PRO A 26 -9.94 -6.67 -6.65
CA PRO A 26 -9.01 -5.60 -6.36
C PRO A 26 -8.03 -5.36 -7.51
N THR A 27 -7.81 -4.10 -7.82
CA THR A 27 -6.96 -3.60 -8.90
C THR A 27 -5.94 -2.61 -8.36
N ALA A 28 -4.76 -2.59 -8.99
CA ALA A 28 -3.79 -1.52 -8.80
C ALA A 28 -3.93 -0.53 -9.95
N GLU A 29 -4.16 0.74 -9.61
CA GLU A 29 -4.01 1.87 -10.52
C GLU A 29 -2.63 2.47 -10.32
N LEU A 30 -1.88 2.61 -11.41
CA LEU A 30 -0.50 3.06 -11.39
C LEU A 30 -0.33 4.25 -12.30
N SER A 31 0.46 5.23 -11.86
CA SER A 31 0.83 6.41 -12.65
C SER A 31 2.35 6.55 -12.65
N CYS A 32 2.94 6.67 -13.84
CA CYS A 32 4.36 6.95 -13.99
C CYS A 32 4.58 8.23 -14.79
N LEU A 33 5.51 9.07 -14.34
CA LEU A 33 5.90 10.27 -15.04
C LEU A 33 7.38 10.58 -14.86
N ALA A 34 8.10 10.72 -15.98
CA ALA A 34 9.42 11.32 -15.98
C ALA A 34 9.28 12.83 -16.13
N SER A 35 9.79 13.58 -15.15
CA SER A 35 9.77 15.06 -15.19
C SER A 35 10.76 15.63 -16.21
N SER A 36 11.72 14.81 -16.68
CA SER A 36 12.71 15.16 -17.69
C SER A 36 12.89 14.04 -18.70
N GLY A 37 13.15 14.40 -19.95
CA GLY A 37 13.39 13.47 -21.05
C GLY A 37 12.81 13.99 -22.37
N SER A 38 13.53 13.83 -23.48
CA SER A 38 12.98 14.17 -24.79
C SER A 38 12.04 13.07 -25.30
N PRO A 39 10.91 13.42 -25.94
CA PRO A 39 10.01 12.45 -26.54
C PRO A 39 10.65 11.78 -27.78
N PRO A 40 10.18 10.58 -28.16
CA PRO A 40 9.13 9.81 -27.52
C PRO A 40 9.65 8.98 -26.33
N ILE A 41 8.98 9.08 -25.18
CA ILE A 41 9.29 8.29 -23.97
C ILE A 41 8.34 7.10 -23.88
N THR A 42 8.90 5.90 -23.77
CA THR A 42 8.16 4.67 -23.54
C THR A 42 8.23 4.31 -22.06
N TYR A 43 7.08 4.08 -21.44
CA TYR A 43 6.98 3.62 -20.06
C TYR A 43 6.61 2.14 -20.05
N ARG A 44 7.30 1.35 -19.24
CA ARG A 44 7.08 -0.08 -19.05
C ARG A 44 6.89 -0.34 -17.57
N LEU A 45 5.85 -1.08 -17.22
CA LEU A 45 5.70 -1.62 -15.89
C LEU A 45 6.33 -3.00 -15.85
N VAL A 46 7.35 -3.15 -15.01
CA VAL A 46 8.13 -4.37 -14.87
C VAL A 46 7.84 -4.98 -13.50
N GLY A 47 7.39 -6.23 -13.47
CA GLY A 47 7.20 -6.98 -12.24
C GLY A 47 8.54 -7.26 -11.55
N ASN A 48 8.49 -7.56 -10.26
CA ASN A 48 9.65 -7.98 -9.47
C ASN A 48 10.31 -9.27 -10.02
N ASP A 49 9.57 -10.06 -10.80
CA ASP A 49 10.08 -11.22 -11.54
C ASP A 49 10.76 -10.86 -12.87
N GLY A 50 10.87 -9.57 -13.19
CA GLY A 50 11.46 -9.03 -14.41
C GLY A 50 10.55 -9.06 -15.63
N ARG A 51 9.30 -9.54 -15.52
CA ARG A 51 8.37 -9.58 -16.65
C ARG A 51 7.76 -8.21 -16.90
N VAL A 52 7.59 -7.85 -18.17
CA VAL A 52 6.87 -6.62 -18.54
C VAL A 52 5.38 -6.89 -18.48
N LEU A 53 4.70 -6.26 -17.52
CA LEU A 53 3.27 -6.40 -17.27
C LEU A 53 2.46 -5.52 -18.21
N ALA A 54 2.95 -4.31 -18.48
CA ALA A 54 2.29 -3.34 -19.35
C ALA A 54 3.29 -2.36 -19.96
N GLN A 55 2.90 -1.73 -21.06
CA GLN A 55 3.69 -0.69 -21.74
C GLN A 55 2.78 0.36 -22.35
N GLN A 56 3.19 1.63 -22.23
CA GLN A 56 2.51 2.76 -22.84
C GLN A 56 3.52 3.78 -23.36
N ARG A 57 3.12 4.54 -24.39
CA ARG A 57 3.87 5.67 -24.94
C ARG A 57 2.92 6.87 -25.04
N PRO A 58 2.70 7.58 -23.92
CA PRO A 58 1.78 8.72 -23.89
C PRO A 58 2.36 9.92 -24.65
N LEU A 59 1.51 10.94 -24.86
CA LEU A 59 1.97 12.23 -25.37
C LEU A 59 2.98 12.86 -24.40
N HIS A 60 3.88 13.69 -24.92
CA HIS A 60 4.93 14.30 -24.12
C HIS A 60 4.35 15.11 -22.94
N GLY A 61 4.94 14.93 -21.75
CA GLY A 61 4.50 15.56 -20.51
C GLY A 61 3.24 14.93 -19.89
N LYS A 62 2.67 13.86 -20.48
CA LYS A 62 1.58 13.10 -19.88
C LYS A 62 2.09 11.86 -19.17
N PRO A 63 1.52 11.50 -18.01
CA PRO A 63 1.85 10.26 -17.32
C PRO A 63 1.37 9.04 -18.11
N ALA A 64 2.07 7.93 -17.92
CA ALA A 64 1.58 6.61 -18.30
C ALA A 64 0.73 6.06 -17.15
N ASN A 65 -0.54 5.78 -17.42
CA ASN A 65 -1.47 5.26 -16.43
C ASN A 65 -1.85 3.82 -16.77
N PHE A 66 -1.60 2.91 -15.83
CA PHE A 66 -1.89 1.49 -15.96
C PHE A 66 -2.96 1.08 -14.95
N SER A 67 -3.78 0.11 -15.33
CA SER A 67 -4.71 -0.57 -14.43
C SER A 67 -4.49 -2.07 -14.59
N LEU A 68 -4.14 -2.73 -13.49
CA LEU A 68 -3.83 -4.16 -13.49
C LEU A 68 -4.58 -4.85 -12.35
N PRO A 69 -5.17 -6.04 -12.59
CA PRO A 69 -5.65 -6.88 -11.51
C PRO A 69 -4.52 -7.22 -10.55
N LEU A 70 -4.81 -7.24 -9.25
CA LEU A 70 -3.82 -7.61 -8.25
C LEU A 70 -3.31 -9.05 -8.41
N SER A 71 -4.08 -9.95 -9.02
CA SER A 71 -3.67 -11.32 -9.35
C SER A 71 -2.52 -11.37 -10.37
N GLU A 72 -2.48 -10.41 -11.30
CA GLU A 72 -1.49 -10.32 -12.37
C GLU A 72 -0.21 -9.59 -11.94
N THR A 73 -0.23 -8.95 -10.77
CA THR A 73 0.91 -8.19 -10.29
C THR A 73 1.74 -9.04 -9.35
N SER A 74 3.03 -9.16 -9.66
CA SER A 74 3.99 -9.81 -8.76
C SER A 74 4.06 -9.08 -7.40
N SER A 75 4.82 -9.60 -6.43
CA SER A 75 4.98 -8.99 -5.09
C SER A 75 5.44 -7.53 -5.08
N GLY A 76 5.86 -6.99 -6.23
CA GLY A 76 6.08 -5.58 -6.45
C GLY A 76 6.26 -5.26 -7.93
N PHE A 77 6.55 -4.02 -8.24
CA PHE A 77 6.84 -3.57 -9.60
C PHE A 77 7.76 -2.36 -9.60
N GLN A 78 8.38 -2.13 -10.75
CA GLN A 78 9.14 -0.94 -11.08
C GLN A 78 8.57 -0.34 -12.34
N CYS A 79 8.53 0.99 -12.39
CA CYS A 79 8.28 1.68 -13.63
C CYS A 79 9.61 2.03 -14.30
N VAL A 80 9.73 1.70 -15.57
CA VAL A 80 10.91 1.96 -16.39
C VAL A 80 10.51 2.92 -17.49
N ALA A 81 11.22 4.03 -17.61
CA ALA A 81 11.00 5.01 -18.67
C ALA A 81 12.24 5.09 -19.57
N GLU A 82 12.03 4.99 -20.87
CA GLU A 82 13.09 4.88 -21.87
C GLU A 82 12.82 5.84 -23.02
N ASN A 83 13.86 6.54 -23.45
CA ASN A 83 13.91 7.20 -24.75
C ASN A 83 15.18 6.77 -25.51
N SER A 84 15.45 7.38 -26.67
CA SER A 84 16.61 7.02 -27.49
C SER A 84 17.97 7.37 -26.87
N ILE A 85 18.01 7.94 -25.66
CA ILE A 85 19.21 8.49 -25.03
C ILE A 85 19.52 7.76 -23.73
N SER A 86 18.50 7.53 -22.90
CA SER A 86 18.67 6.88 -21.61
C SER A 86 17.44 6.12 -21.17
N VAL A 87 17.67 5.31 -20.15
CA VAL A 87 16.66 4.58 -19.39
C VAL A 87 16.75 5.07 -17.94
N ASP A 88 15.61 5.34 -17.33
CA ASP A 88 15.48 5.61 -15.89
C ASP A 88 14.48 4.63 -15.27
N SER A 89 14.64 4.33 -13.99
CA SER A 89 13.79 3.36 -13.28
C SER A 89 13.38 3.91 -11.92
N SER A 90 12.12 3.72 -11.57
CA SER A 90 11.62 4.07 -10.25
C SER A 90 12.20 3.15 -9.17
N ALA A 91 12.05 3.55 -7.92
CA ALA A 91 12.21 2.62 -6.81
C ALA A 91 11.26 1.41 -6.98
N LEU A 92 11.65 0.28 -6.40
CA LEU A 92 10.77 -0.90 -6.32
C LEU A 92 9.58 -0.56 -5.42
N ILE A 93 8.38 -0.68 -5.97
CA ILE A 93 7.13 -0.52 -5.23
C ILE A 93 6.68 -1.91 -4.82
N LEU A 94 6.67 -2.16 -3.51
CA LEU A 94 6.22 -3.42 -2.95
C LEU A 94 4.71 -3.37 -2.71
N LEU A 95 4.03 -4.40 -3.17
CA LEU A 95 2.61 -4.57 -2.89
C LEU A 95 2.41 -5.39 -1.60
N PRO A 96 1.30 -5.17 -0.88
CA PRO A 96 1.00 -5.96 0.31
C PRO A 96 0.91 -7.47 -0.03
N PRO A 97 1.26 -8.37 0.92
CA PRO A 97 1.09 -9.81 0.75
C PRO A 97 -0.35 -10.19 0.43
N ALA A 98 -0.56 -11.29 -0.29
CA ALA A 98 -1.90 -11.75 -0.68
C ALA A 98 -2.87 -11.89 0.50
N GLU A 99 -2.37 -12.31 1.67
CA GLU A 99 -3.15 -12.44 2.90
C GLU A 99 -3.64 -11.07 3.43
N ALA A 100 -2.77 -10.07 3.41
CA ALA A 100 -3.14 -8.68 3.75
C ALA A 100 -4.00 -8.00 2.66
N ARG A 101 -3.96 -8.48 1.41
CA ARG A 101 -4.87 -8.02 0.34
C ARG A 101 -6.30 -8.48 0.59
N SER A 102 -6.50 -9.67 1.16
CA SER A 102 -7.82 -10.12 1.63
C SER A 102 -8.31 -9.35 2.86
N GLU A 103 -7.42 -8.94 3.75
CA GLU A 103 -7.77 -8.08 4.89
C GLU A 103 -8.18 -6.67 4.42
N LEU A 104 -7.51 -6.08 3.43
CA LEU A 104 -7.91 -4.81 2.81
C LEU A 104 -9.32 -4.89 2.21
N VAL A 105 -9.66 -6.00 1.54
CA VAL A 105 -11.01 -6.30 1.04
C VAL A 105 -11.99 -6.40 2.23
N THR A 106 -11.62 -7.12 3.29
CA THR A 106 -12.45 -7.28 4.49
C THR A 106 -12.71 -5.95 5.22
N THR A 107 -11.72 -5.04 5.23
CA THR A 107 -11.84 -3.73 5.90
C THR A 107 -12.71 -2.75 5.10
N LEU A 108 -12.79 -2.91 3.77
CA LEU A 108 -13.57 -2.04 2.89
C LEU A 108 -15.02 -2.53 2.66
N THR A 109 -15.30 -3.83 2.80
CA THR A 109 -16.66 -4.40 2.66
C THR A 109 -17.44 -4.48 3.98
N GLY A 110 -16.87 -4.03 5.11
CA GLY A 110 -17.61 -3.79 6.35
C GLY A 110 -17.37 -4.82 7.45
N GLU A 111 -16.61 -4.42 8.45
CA GLU A 111 -16.96 -4.49 9.87
C GLU A 111 -15.92 -3.64 10.60
N LEU A 112 -16.37 -2.76 11.48
CA LEU A 112 -15.47 -2.16 12.47
C LEU A 112 -14.79 -3.33 13.19
N PRO A 113 -13.48 -3.29 13.52
CA PRO A 113 -13.03 -4.09 14.63
C PRO A 113 -13.77 -3.54 15.84
N LEU A 114 -14.82 -4.26 16.25
CA LEU A 114 -15.43 -4.15 17.55
C LEU A 114 -14.28 -4.37 18.52
N ALA A 115 -13.67 -3.26 18.92
CA ALA A 115 -12.58 -3.23 19.87
C ALA A 115 -12.99 -4.16 21.02
N PRO A 116 -12.10 -5.03 21.51
CA PRO A 116 -12.41 -5.78 22.70
C PRO A 116 -12.66 -4.75 23.81
N THR A 117 -13.93 -4.56 24.15
CA THR A 117 -14.36 -3.81 25.31
C THR A 117 -13.81 -4.57 26.49
N CYS A 118 -12.62 -4.17 26.95
CA CYS A 118 -12.09 -4.58 28.23
C CYS A 118 -13.02 -4.04 29.31
N ILE A 119 -14.11 -4.75 29.59
CA ILE A 119 -14.93 -4.52 30.77
C ILE A 119 -14.08 -4.96 31.96
N LEU A 120 -13.39 -4.01 32.60
CA LEU A 120 -12.85 -4.21 33.95
C LEU A 120 -14.03 -4.31 34.93
N ALA A 121 -14.62 -5.50 35.01
CA ALA A 121 -15.50 -5.87 36.11
C ALA A 121 -14.63 -6.18 37.34
N GLY A 122 -14.45 -5.18 38.20
CA GLY A 122 -13.56 -5.27 39.37
C GLY A 122 -14.18 -4.68 40.64
N SER A 123 -15.18 -5.38 41.17
CA SER A 123 -15.52 -5.52 42.61
C SER A 123 -15.86 -4.25 43.44
N LEU A 124 -17.17 -3.98 43.58
CA LEU A 124 -17.72 -3.25 44.73
C LEU A 124 -18.17 -4.26 45.79
N ILE A 125 -17.39 -4.41 46.85
CA ILE A 125 -17.89 -5.06 48.08
C ILE A 125 -17.56 -4.12 49.24
N SER A 126 -18.52 -3.24 49.54
CA SER A 126 -18.65 -2.63 50.87
C SER A 126 -19.21 -3.68 51.81
N ILE A 127 -18.48 -4.08 52.85
CA ILE A 127 -19.11 -4.71 54.01
C ILE A 127 -18.80 -3.88 55.25
N VAL A 128 -19.91 -3.38 55.79
CA VAL A 128 -20.12 -2.60 56.99
C VAL A 128 -19.65 -3.34 58.24
N VAL A 129 -19.00 -2.61 59.13
CA VAL A 129 -18.67 -2.97 60.51
C VAL A 129 -19.96 -3.29 61.28
N ILE A 130 -20.04 -4.46 61.92
CA ILE A 130 -20.94 -4.69 63.06
C ILE A 130 -20.13 -5.27 64.21
N THR A 131 -20.34 -4.63 65.36
CA THR A 131 -19.67 -4.75 66.63
C THR A 131 -20.11 -5.95 67.47
N SER A 132 -19.24 -6.30 68.41
CA SER A 132 -19.52 -6.85 69.73
C SER A 132 -20.03 -8.29 69.87
N GLY A 133 -19.30 -9.00 70.73
CA GLY A 133 -19.84 -10.05 71.58
C GLY A 133 -19.37 -11.43 71.19
N MET A 134 -18.37 -11.95 71.91
CA MET A 134 -18.60 -13.04 72.86
C MET A 134 -17.28 -13.45 73.52
N LEU A 135 -17.35 -13.51 74.85
CA LEU A 135 -16.56 -14.31 75.77
C LEU A 135 -15.56 -15.26 75.11
N ASN A 136 -14.28 -15.15 75.51
CA ASN A 136 -13.52 -16.37 75.71
C ASN A 136 -12.76 -16.32 77.03
N LEU A 137 -13.42 -16.89 78.04
CA LEU A 137 -12.84 -17.45 79.24
C LEU A 137 -11.95 -18.64 78.84
N THR A 138 -10.63 -18.45 78.86
CA THR A 138 -9.66 -19.55 79.00
C THR A 138 -8.53 -19.05 79.90
N ARG A 139 -8.58 -19.42 81.19
CA ARG A 139 -7.59 -20.32 81.80
C ARG A 139 -6.13 -19.89 81.57
N LEU A 140 -5.57 -19.12 82.51
CA LEU A 140 -4.55 -19.63 83.43
C LEU A 140 -4.51 -18.75 84.69
#